data_AF-A0A1C6DZW2-F1
#
_entry.id   AF-A0A1C6DZW2-F1
#
_cell.length_a   1.000
_cell.length_b   1.000
_cell.length_c   1.000
_cell.angle_alpha   90.00
_cell.angle_beta   90.00
_cell.angle_gamma   90.00
#
_symmetry.space_group_name_H-M   'P 1'
#
loop_
_entity.id
_entity.type
_entity.pdbx_description
1 polymer ?
#
loop_
_entity_poly.entity_id
_entity_poly.type
_entity_poly.pdbx_seq_one_letter_code
_entity_poly.pdbx_strand_id
1 'polypeptide(L)'
;MEYVYGTSVIGGVERENLKIVGGPALREGEYLTTVREYDDSSITDRCRIDRHYHSDTDEDGTRYDFYTISEHYRYVERIKVMEETRKATEIAFVTLAESGSIDAVTAGEHKSLFETWQTGVAYTVGQLRNWGDKLYKCVQAHTSQAGWEPDKAVSLWSAASDPAEEWPEWSQPVGAHDAYAKGDKVSHNGKHWTSTADANVWEPGVYGWTEATA
;
A
#
# COMPACT_ATOMS: atom_id res chain seq x y z
N MET A 1 -14.72 -22.83 -22.15
CA MET A 1 -14.53 -21.89 -23.27
C MET A 1 -13.17 -21.28 -23.09
N GLU A 2 -12.29 -21.46 -24.06
CA GLU A 2 -10.89 -21.01 -23.97
C GLU A 2 -10.58 -20.11 -25.16
N TYR A 3 -9.75 -19.10 -24.93
CA TYR A 3 -9.35 -18.12 -25.92
C TYR A 3 -7.83 -18.10 -26.03
N VAL A 4 -7.32 -18.51 -27.20
CA VAL A 4 -5.89 -18.60 -27.48
C VAL A 4 -5.55 -17.60 -28.57
N TYR A 5 -4.67 -16.66 -28.25
CA TYR A 5 -4.20 -15.62 -29.15
C TYR A 5 -2.83 -16.00 -29.72
N GLY A 6 -2.61 -15.76 -31.00
CA GLY A 6 -1.33 -16.07 -31.65
C GLY A 6 -1.15 -15.39 -33.00
N THR A 7 -0.13 -15.80 -33.74
CA THR A 7 0.13 -15.36 -35.13
C THR A 7 0.15 -16.58 -36.05
N SER A 8 -0.41 -16.43 -37.25
CA SER A 8 -0.46 -17.48 -38.28
C SER A 8 -0.35 -16.87 -39.67
N VAL A 9 0.22 -17.62 -40.62
CA VAL A 9 0.26 -17.21 -42.03
C VAL A 9 -1.06 -17.58 -42.70
N ILE A 10 -1.83 -16.58 -43.10
CA ILE A 10 -3.17 -16.73 -43.70
C ILE A 10 -3.18 -16.03 -45.05
N GLY A 11 -3.31 -16.82 -46.13
CA GLY A 11 -3.24 -16.29 -47.50
C GLY A 11 -1.86 -15.72 -47.86
N GLY A 12 -0.79 -16.28 -47.30
CA GLY A 12 0.59 -15.84 -47.54
C GLY A 12 1.03 -14.60 -46.74
N VAL A 13 0.18 -14.08 -45.86
CA VAL A 13 0.46 -12.92 -45.00
C VAL A 13 0.38 -13.35 -43.54
N GLU A 14 1.36 -12.95 -42.72
CA GLU A 14 1.32 -13.14 -41.28
C GLU A 14 0.23 -12.25 -40.66
N ARG A 15 -0.66 -12.86 -39.88
CA ARG A 15 -1.78 -12.17 -39.22
C ARG A 15 -1.91 -12.65 -37.78
N GLU A 16 -2.30 -11.75 -36.90
CA GLU A 16 -2.79 -12.12 -35.58
C GLU A 16 -4.09 -12.92 -35.72
N ASN A 17 -4.25 -13.91 -34.87
CA ASN A 17 -5.41 -14.76 -34.84
C ASN A 17 -5.86 -15.08 -33.41
N LEU A 18 -7.13 -15.47 -33.34
CA LEU A 18 -7.79 -15.97 -32.14
C LEU A 18 -8.35 -17.36 -32.47
N LYS A 19 -8.00 -18.35 -31.65
CA LYS A 19 -8.65 -19.65 -31.57
C LYS A 19 -9.59 -19.66 -30.38
N ILE A 20 -10.83 -20.09 -30.61
CA ILE A 20 -11.85 -20.27 -29.57
C ILE A 20 -12.14 -21.76 -29.43
N VAL A 21 -12.15 -22.26 -28.20
CA VAL A 21 -12.52 -23.65 -27.86
C VAL A 21 -13.93 -23.66 -27.26
N GLY A 22 -14.91 -24.09 -28.07
CA GLY A 22 -16.33 -24.10 -27.72
C GLY A 22 -16.98 -22.72 -27.59
N GLY A 23 -18.31 -22.69 -27.43
CA GLY A 23 -19.11 -21.45 -27.25
C GLY A 23 -19.65 -20.84 -28.57
N PRO A 24 -20.29 -19.66 -28.51
CA PRO A 24 -20.93 -19.06 -29.67
C PRO A 24 -19.92 -18.52 -30.68
N ALA A 25 -20.28 -18.58 -31.96
CA ALA A 25 -19.50 -17.95 -33.02
C ALA A 25 -19.52 -16.43 -32.86
N LEU A 26 -18.34 -15.80 -32.99
CA LEU A 26 -18.20 -14.35 -32.95
C LEU A 26 -18.49 -13.72 -34.32
N ARG A 27 -18.90 -12.45 -34.30
CA ARG A 27 -19.24 -11.71 -35.52
C ARG A 27 -18.07 -10.86 -36.00
N GLU A 28 -17.93 -10.73 -37.31
CA GLU A 28 -17.01 -9.78 -37.91
C GLU A 28 -17.36 -8.34 -37.46
N GLY A 29 -16.33 -7.59 -37.06
CA GLY A 29 -16.43 -6.25 -36.49
C GLY A 29 -16.70 -6.19 -34.99
N GLU A 30 -17.02 -7.32 -34.33
CA GLU A 30 -17.24 -7.37 -32.88
C GLU A 30 -15.93 -7.17 -32.10
N TYR A 31 -16.01 -6.50 -30.95
CA TYR A 31 -14.91 -6.45 -30.00
C TYR A 31 -15.07 -7.54 -28.96
N LEU A 32 -14.05 -8.38 -28.82
CA LEU A 32 -13.95 -9.38 -27.77
C LEU A 32 -12.98 -8.89 -26.70
N THR A 33 -13.40 -8.97 -25.45
CA THR A 33 -12.52 -8.80 -24.28
C THR A 33 -12.45 -10.14 -23.54
N THR A 34 -11.24 -10.63 -23.29
CA THR A 34 -10.99 -11.83 -22.48
C THR A 34 -10.07 -11.49 -21.31
N VAL A 35 -10.31 -12.12 -20.17
CA VAL A 35 -9.48 -11.97 -18.97
C VAL A 35 -8.98 -13.35 -18.57
N ARG A 36 -7.66 -13.49 -18.44
CA ARG A 36 -7.00 -14.67 -17.88
C ARG A 36 -6.40 -14.31 -16.54
N GLU A 37 -6.87 -14.99 -15.51
CA GLU A 37 -6.39 -14.83 -14.15
C GLU A 37 -5.27 -15.82 -13.86
N TYR A 38 -4.16 -15.31 -13.34
CA TYR A 38 -3.05 -16.06 -12.76
C TYR A 38 -2.93 -15.68 -11.28
N ASP A 39 -2.12 -16.43 -10.55
CA ASP A 39 -1.90 -16.19 -9.11
C ASP A 39 -1.33 -14.79 -8.85
N ASP A 40 -0.39 -14.34 -9.70
CA ASP A 40 0.33 -13.08 -9.52
C ASP A 40 -0.12 -11.94 -10.45
N SER A 41 -0.97 -12.24 -11.43
CA SER A 41 -1.30 -11.32 -12.50
C SER A 41 -2.64 -11.61 -13.14
N SER A 42 -3.21 -10.61 -13.78
CA SER A 42 -4.28 -10.80 -14.77
C SER A 42 -3.78 -10.33 -16.13
N ILE A 43 -4.18 -11.05 -17.19
CA ILE A 43 -3.97 -10.62 -18.57
C ILE A 43 -5.33 -10.36 -19.18
N THR A 44 -5.54 -9.12 -19.62
CA THR A 44 -6.73 -8.72 -20.37
C THR A 44 -6.35 -8.49 -21.83
N ASP A 45 -6.92 -9.28 -22.73
CA ASP A 45 -6.82 -9.07 -24.18
C ASP A 45 -8.12 -8.48 -24.69
N ARG A 46 -8.04 -7.38 -25.45
CA ARG A 46 -9.16 -6.81 -26.20
C ARG A 46 -8.78 -6.75 -27.67
N CYS A 47 -9.57 -7.41 -28.52
CA CYS A 47 -9.33 -7.43 -29.96
C CYS A 47 -10.63 -7.20 -30.73
N ARG A 48 -10.51 -6.71 -31.96
CA ARG A 48 -11.58 -6.69 -32.94
C ARG A 48 -11.53 -7.95 -33.80
N ILE A 49 -12.67 -8.60 -33.99
CA ILE A 49 -12.78 -9.78 -34.84
C ILE A 49 -12.85 -9.32 -36.30
N ASP A 50 -11.88 -9.74 -37.12
CA ASP A 50 -11.87 -9.38 -38.54
C ASP A 50 -12.60 -10.41 -39.39
N ARG A 51 -12.27 -11.70 -39.26
CA ARG A 51 -12.85 -12.72 -40.13
C ARG A 51 -12.71 -14.12 -39.54
N HIS A 52 -13.80 -14.86 -39.55
CA HIS A 52 -13.78 -16.31 -39.33
C HIS A 52 -13.21 -17.01 -40.57
N TYR A 53 -12.12 -17.78 -40.43
CA TYR A 53 -11.44 -18.39 -41.58
C TYR A 53 -11.37 -19.92 -41.54
N HIS A 54 -11.60 -20.54 -40.38
CA HIS A 54 -11.56 -22.00 -40.25
C HIS A 54 -12.34 -22.45 -39.02
N SER A 55 -13.02 -23.59 -39.12
CA SER A 55 -13.55 -24.35 -37.98
C SER A 55 -13.02 -25.77 -38.06
N ASP A 56 -12.78 -26.36 -36.90
CA ASP A 56 -12.39 -27.76 -36.77
C ASP A 56 -13.13 -28.41 -35.59
N THR A 57 -13.16 -29.74 -35.56
CA THR A 57 -13.75 -30.50 -34.46
C THR A 57 -12.86 -31.71 -34.17
N ASP A 58 -12.48 -31.91 -32.91
CA ASP A 58 -11.71 -33.10 -32.53
C ASP A 58 -12.58 -34.38 -32.40
N GLU A 59 -11.92 -35.50 -32.13
CA GLU A 59 -12.57 -36.82 -31.96
C GLU A 59 -13.62 -36.84 -30.84
N ASP A 60 -13.45 -36.00 -29.81
CA ASP A 60 -14.37 -35.86 -28.68
C ASP A 60 -15.56 -34.92 -28.99
N GLY A 61 -15.61 -34.34 -30.20
CA GLY A 61 -16.66 -33.42 -30.62
C GLY A 61 -16.44 -31.98 -30.14
N THR A 62 -15.27 -31.64 -29.61
CA THR A 62 -14.93 -30.28 -29.20
C THR A 62 -14.72 -29.42 -30.44
N ARG A 63 -15.53 -28.39 -30.57
CA ARG A 63 -15.46 -27.43 -31.67
C ARG A 63 -14.37 -26.38 -31.42
N TYR A 64 -13.60 -26.10 -32.47
CA TYR A 64 -12.62 -25.03 -32.55
C TYR A 64 -13.02 -24.06 -33.66
N ASP A 65 -13.03 -22.77 -33.37
CA ASP A 65 -13.24 -21.73 -34.37
C ASP A 65 -12.05 -20.78 -34.40
N PHE A 66 -11.61 -20.43 -35.61
CA PHE A 66 -10.41 -19.64 -35.86
C PHE A 66 -10.74 -18.35 -36.59
N TYR A 67 -10.28 -17.24 -36.01
CA TYR A 67 -10.55 -15.89 -36.48
C TYR A 67 -9.25 -15.12 -36.72
N THR A 68 -9.18 -14.32 -37.77
CA THR A 68 -8.22 -13.21 -37.83
C THR A 68 -8.72 -12.09 -36.96
N ILE A 69 -7.80 -11.38 -36.31
CA ILE A 69 -8.11 -10.27 -35.42
C ILE A 69 -7.30 -9.02 -35.79
N SER A 70 -7.83 -7.87 -35.43
CA SER A 70 -7.16 -6.57 -35.50
C SER A 70 -7.35 -5.80 -34.20
N GLU A 71 -6.71 -4.63 -34.11
CA GLU A 71 -6.86 -3.72 -32.96
C GLU A 71 -6.67 -4.45 -31.62
N HIS A 72 -5.63 -5.29 -31.54
CA HIS A 72 -5.36 -6.16 -30.40
C HIS A 72 -4.55 -5.43 -29.33
N TYR A 73 -5.18 -5.18 -28.18
CA TYR A 73 -4.58 -4.58 -27.01
C TYR A 73 -4.44 -5.62 -25.90
N ARG A 74 -3.24 -5.74 -25.34
CA ARG A 74 -2.96 -6.59 -24.17
C ARG A 74 -2.55 -5.75 -22.97
N TYR A 75 -3.28 -5.90 -21.89
CA TYR A 75 -2.98 -5.31 -20.58
C TYR A 75 -2.56 -6.42 -19.62
N VAL A 76 -1.46 -6.21 -18.90
CA VAL A 76 -0.99 -7.14 -17.87
C VAL A 76 -1.01 -6.39 -16.55
N GLU A 77 -1.94 -6.76 -15.67
CA GLU A 77 -2.00 -6.24 -14.31
C GLU A 77 -1.20 -7.18 -13.40
N ARG A 78 -0.01 -6.74 -12.96
CA ARG A 78 0.81 -7.46 -11.96
C ARG A 78 0.53 -7.01 -10.52
N ILE A 79 -0.52 -6.21 -10.33
CA ILE A 79 -0.73 -5.46 -9.10
C ILE A 79 -1.31 -6.31 -7.96
N LYS A 80 -1.79 -7.54 -8.19
CA LYS A 80 -2.35 -8.37 -7.10
C LYS A 80 -1.35 -8.60 -5.98
N VAL A 81 -0.13 -9.03 -6.33
CA VAL A 81 0.97 -9.21 -5.36
C VAL A 81 1.42 -7.87 -4.80
N MET A 82 1.46 -6.81 -5.62
CA MET A 82 1.85 -5.48 -5.14
C MET A 82 0.85 -4.90 -4.14
N GLU A 83 -0.44 -5.14 -4.30
CA GLU A 83 -1.49 -4.67 -3.39
C GLU A 83 -1.46 -5.44 -2.07
N GLU A 84 -1.29 -6.76 -2.11
CA GLU A 84 -1.10 -7.56 -0.90
C GLU A 84 0.18 -7.18 -0.16
N THR A 85 1.29 -7.04 -0.88
CA THR A 85 2.57 -6.59 -0.32
C THR A 85 2.43 -5.18 0.27
N ARG A 86 1.72 -4.28 -0.42
CA ARG A 86 1.43 -2.94 0.07
C ARG A 86 0.62 -2.99 1.37
N LYS A 87 -0.48 -3.74 1.43
CA LYS A 87 -1.29 -3.90 2.64
C LYS A 87 -0.46 -4.45 3.81
N ALA A 88 0.36 -5.47 3.55
CA ALA A 88 1.26 -6.01 4.56
C ALA A 88 2.28 -4.96 5.05
N THR A 89 2.81 -4.14 4.13
CA THR A 89 3.74 -3.04 4.46
C THR A 89 3.06 -1.95 5.28
N GLU A 90 1.82 -1.58 4.93
CA GLU A 90 1.03 -0.59 5.68
C GLU A 90 0.75 -1.09 7.11
N ILE A 91 0.36 -2.36 7.28
CA ILE A 91 0.18 -3.00 8.60
C ILE A 91 1.48 -3.00 9.40
N ALA A 92 2.60 -3.37 8.76
CA ALA A 92 3.90 -3.38 9.41
C ALA A 92 4.32 -1.97 9.86
N PHE A 93 4.14 -0.96 9.01
CA PHE A 93 4.42 0.44 9.34
C PHE A 93 3.60 0.91 10.54
N VAL A 94 2.28 0.68 10.54
CA VAL A 94 1.40 1.03 11.66
C VAL A 94 1.84 0.34 12.95
N THR A 95 2.16 -0.96 12.88
CA THR A 95 2.62 -1.74 14.04
C THR A 95 3.94 -1.19 14.61
N LEU A 96 4.88 -0.82 13.74
CA LEU A 96 6.16 -0.23 14.14
C LEU A 96 5.98 1.16 14.75
N ALA A 97 5.09 1.99 14.20
CA ALA A 97 4.77 3.29 14.76
C ALA A 97 4.05 3.20 16.12
N GLU A 98 3.04 2.35 16.25
CA GLU A 98 2.30 2.17 17.51
C GLU A 98 3.15 1.52 18.62
N SER A 99 4.19 0.77 18.26
CA SER A 99 5.18 0.23 19.21
C SER A 99 6.33 1.19 19.54
N GLY A 100 6.37 2.37 18.90
CA GLY A 100 7.41 3.38 19.12
C GLY A 100 8.75 3.09 18.43
N SER A 101 8.79 2.14 17.48
CA SER A 101 9.97 1.90 16.63
C SER A 101 10.07 2.91 15.48
N ILE A 102 8.96 3.55 15.12
CA ILE A 102 8.91 4.70 14.21
C ILE A 102 8.47 5.90 15.04
N ASP A 103 9.20 6.99 14.94
CA ASP A 103 8.90 8.20 15.70
C ASP A 103 7.58 8.83 15.24
N ALA A 104 7.01 9.64 16.13
CA ALA A 104 5.67 10.16 15.94
C ALA A 104 5.59 11.24 14.83
N VAL A 105 6.71 11.90 14.49
CA VAL A 105 6.81 12.82 13.35
C VAL A 105 6.71 12.04 12.05
N THR A 106 7.53 11.00 11.87
CA THR A 106 7.49 10.12 10.70
C THR A 106 6.12 9.44 10.57
N ALA A 107 5.52 8.98 11.67
CA ALA A 107 4.16 8.45 11.66
C ALA A 107 3.13 9.50 11.20
N GLY A 108 3.29 10.76 11.62
CA GLY A 108 2.44 11.88 11.23
C GLY A 108 2.50 12.21 9.74
N GLU A 109 3.66 12.10 9.10
CA GLU A 109 3.83 12.28 7.64
C GLU A 109 3.02 11.24 6.84
N HIS A 110 2.86 10.05 7.42
CA HIS A 110 2.12 8.93 6.84
C HIS A 110 0.74 8.72 7.48
N LYS A 111 0.13 9.79 8.03
CA LYS A 111 -1.15 9.69 8.77
C LYS A 111 -2.27 8.97 8.00
N SER A 112 -2.28 8.99 6.68
CA SER A 112 -3.28 8.30 5.86
C SER A 112 -3.29 6.77 6.02
N LEU A 113 -2.24 6.19 6.62
CA LEU A 113 -2.16 4.76 6.94
C LEU A 113 -2.91 4.38 8.22
N PHE A 114 -3.26 5.37 9.06
CA PHE A 114 -3.90 5.12 10.35
C PHE A 114 -5.42 5.30 10.28
N GLU A 115 -6.13 4.59 11.14
CA GLU A 115 -7.58 4.70 11.23
C GLU A 115 -8.03 6.02 11.87
N THR A 116 -9.22 6.49 11.50
CA THR A 116 -9.88 7.61 12.17
C THR A 116 -10.39 7.20 13.55
N TRP A 117 -10.28 8.10 14.53
CA TRP A 117 -10.86 7.89 15.86
C TRP A 117 -12.37 7.64 15.78
N GLN A 118 -12.83 6.66 16.54
CA GLN A 118 -14.25 6.31 16.72
C GLN A 118 -14.61 6.19 18.20
N THR A 119 -15.89 6.38 18.52
CA THR A 119 -16.49 6.12 19.84
C THR A 119 -16.75 4.63 20.08
N GLY A 120 -16.71 4.19 21.33
CA GLY A 120 -16.96 2.79 21.72
C GLY A 120 -15.82 1.82 21.42
N VAL A 121 -14.63 2.34 21.06
CA VAL A 121 -13.44 1.54 20.77
C VAL A 121 -12.54 1.51 22.00
N ALA A 122 -12.04 0.32 22.36
CA ALA A 122 -11.04 0.16 23.41
C ALA A 122 -9.64 0.43 22.82
N TYR A 123 -9.08 1.59 23.15
CA TYR A 123 -7.72 1.97 22.75
C TYR A 123 -6.69 1.54 23.79
N THR A 124 -5.52 1.13 23.30
CA THR A 124 -4.34 0.78 24.11
C THR A 124 -3.29 1.89 24.02
N VAL A 125 -2.37 1.94 24.99
CA VAL A 125 -1.28 2.92 25.00
C VAL A 125 -0.40 2.73 23.76
N GLY A 126 -0.03 3.82 23.09
CA GLY A 126 0.76 3.83 21.86
C GLY A 126 -0.06 3.85 20.57
N GLN A 127 -1.34 3.45 20.61
CA GLN A 127 -2.17 3.45 19.40
C GLN A 127 -2.34 4.84 18.79
N LEU A 128 -2.33 4.89 17.46
CA LEU A 128 -2.34 6.12 16.68
C LEU A 128 -3.68 6.28 15.94
N ARG A 129 -4.36 7.41 16.10
CA ARG A 129 -5.65 7.67 15.43
C ARG A 129 -5.72 9.06 14.81
N ASN A 130 -6.31 9.11 13.62
CA ASN A 130 -6.58 10.36 12.93
C ASN A 130 -7.74 11.10 13.60
N TRP A 131 -7.56 12.40 13.79
CA TRP A 131 -8.63 13.30 14.19
C TRP A 131 -8.39 14.70 13.61
N GLY A 132 -9.34 15.18 12.81
CA GLY A 132 -9.17 16.40 12.03
C GLY A 132 -8.01 16.27 11.03
N ASP A 133 -7.05 17.19 11.10
CA ASP A 133 -5.85 17.22 10.27
C ASP A 133 -4.61 16.63 10.96
N LYS A 134 -4.75 16.06 12.16
CA LYS A 134 -3.63 15.55 12.97
C LYS A 134 -3.76 14.06 13.28
N LEU A 135 -2.62 13.46 13.57
CA LEU A 135 -2.51 12.11 14.13
C LEU A 135 -2.28 12.23 15.64
N TYR A 136 -2.95 11.39 16.43
CA TYR A 136 -2.85 11.40 17.90
C TYR A 136 -2.44 10.03 18.44
N LYS A 137 -1.51 10.01 19.39
CA LYS A 137 -1.07 8.85 20.18
C LYS A 137 -1.91 8.73 21.44
N CYS A 138 -2.48 7.56 21.68
CA CYS A 138 -3.14 7.21 22.93
C CYS A 138 -2.08 7.07 24.04
N VAL A 139 -2.17 7.88 25.10
CA VAL A 139 -1.20 7.87 26.21
C VAL A 139 -1.67 7.04 27.41
N GLN A 140 -2.98 6.78 27.50
CA GLN A 140 -3.57 5.97 28.56
C GLN A 140 -4.64 5.04 27.96
N ALA A 141 -4.56 3.74 28.26
CA ALA A 141 -5.55 2.78 27.79
C ALA A 141 -6.96 3.12 28.31
N HIS A 142 -7.94 3.16 27.42
CA HIS A 142 -9.32 3.57 27.73
C HIS A 142 -10.31 3.05 26.68
N THR A 143 -11.61 3.10 27.00
CA THR A 143 -12.67 2.94 26.00
C THR A 143 -13.20 4.32 25.62
N SER A 144 -13.23 4.63 24.33
CA SER A 144 -13.61 5.96 23.85
C SER A 144 -15.11 6.22 24.00
N GLN A 145 -15.46 7.49 24.24
CA GLN A 145 -16.83 7.97 24.35
C GLN A 145 -16.93 9.41 23.83
N ALA A 146 -18.16 9.88 23.61
CA ALA A 146 -18.39 11.27 23.23
C ALA A 146 -17.83 12.23 24.30
N GLY A 147 -17.18 13.31 23.86
CA GLY A 147 -16.44 14.23 24.73
C GLY A 147 -14.99 13.84 25.01
N TRP A 148 -14.56 12.64 24.59
CA TRP A 148 -13.17 12.17 24.67
C TRP A 148 -12.48 12.14 23.31
N GLU A 149 -12.85 13.08 22.45
CA GLU A 149 -12.17 13.25 21.16
C GLU A 149 -10.69 13.61 21.37
N PRO A 150 -9.77 13.18 20.48
CA PRO A 150 -8.34 13.34 20.69
C PRO A 150 -7.85 14.78 20.93
N ASP A 151 -8.51 15.78 20.37
CA ASP A 151 -8.19 17.20 20.58
C ASP A 151 -8.72 17.78 21.91
N LYS A 152 -9.66 17.10 22.57
CA LYS A 152 -10.29 17.57 23.81
C LYS A 152 -9.75 16.84 25.04
N ALA A 153 -9.46 15.55 24.92
CA ALA A 153 -9.02 14.70 26.02
C ALA A 153 -7.49 14.59 26.09
N VAL A 154 -6.82 15.70 26.38
CA VAL A 154 -5.34 15.81 26.45
C VAL A 154 -4.68 14.87 27.48
N SER A 155 -5.43 14.34 28.44
CA SER A 155 -4.91 13.33 29.38
C SER A 155 -4.93 11.90 28.80
N LEU A 156 -5.68 11.68 27.72
CA LEU A 156 -5.83 10.38 27.05
C LEU A 156 -5.11 10.34 25.71
N TRP A 157 -4.90 11.49 25.08
CA TRP A 157 -4.30 11.64 23.75
C TRP A 157 -3.21 12.72 23.74
N SER A 158 -2.13 12.43 23.02
CA SER A 158 -1.10 13.40 22.63
C SER A 158 -1.06 13.52 21.11
N ALA A 159 -0.74 14.68 20.56
CA ALA A 159 -0.50 14.81 19.12
C ALA A 159 0.79 14.04 18.76
N ALA A 160 0.75 13.21 17.71
CA ALA A 160 1.91 12.45 17.25
C ALA A 160 2.98 13.39 16.64
N SER A 161 2.56 14.52 16.11
CA SER A 161 3.47 15.61 15.78
C SER A 161 2.82 16.89 16.29
N ASP A 162 3.35 17.41 17.38
CA ASP A 162 3.24 18.84 17.63
C ASP A 162 4.55 19.49 17.19
N PRO A 163 4.59 20.20 16.06
CA PRO A 163 5.76 20.97 15.66
C PRO A 163 6.17 22.02 16.70
N ALA A 164 5.30 22.34 17.66
CA ALA A 164 5.60 23.21 18.79
C ALA A 164 6.10 22.46 20.04
N GLU A 165 6.13 21.12 20.04
CA GLU A 165 6.74 20.34 21.13
C GLU A 165 8.26 20.53 21.08
N GLU A 166 8.78 21.22 22.09
CA GLU A 166 10.21 21.54 22.15
C GLU A 166 11.08 20.30 22.42
N TRP A 167 10.52 19.26 23.06
CA TRP A 167 11.26 18.08 23.52
C TRP A 167 10.49 16.78 23.19
N PRO A 168 10.34 16.42 21.90
CA PRO A 168 9.65 15.19 21.50
C PRO A 168 10.32 13.95 22.12
N GLU A 169 9.54 12.90 22.40
CA GLU A 169 10.08 11.64 22.94
C GLU A 169 11.14 11.04 21.99
N TRP A 170 12.30 10.63 22.53
CA TRP A 170 13.36 10.00 21.74
C TRP A 170 12.89 8.66 21.18
N SER A 171 13.20 8.42 19.91
CA SER A 171 12.99 7.15 19.22
C SER A 171 14.32 6.65 18.67
N GLN A 172 14.61 5.36 18.79
CA GLN A 172 15.82 4.75 18.23
C GLN A 172 15.79 4.84 16.71
N PRO A 173 16.75 5.54 16.06
CA PRO A 173 16.76 5.59 14.60
C PRO A 173 17.01 4.21 14.00
N VAL A 174 16.27 3.89 12.93
CA VAL A 174 16.39 2.65 12.15
C VAL A 174 17.42 2.78 11.03
N GLY A 175 17.83 3.99 10.65
CA GLY A 175 18.86 4.22 9.65
C GLY A 175 19.35 5.67 9.60
N ALA A 176 19.98 6.02 8.48
CA ALA A 176 20.50 7.38 8.28
C ALA A 176 19.41 8.41 7.95
N HIS A 177 18.21 7.95 7.58
CA HIS A 177 17.11 8.80 7.11
C HIS A 177 16.29 9.40 8.25
N ASP A 178 16.36 8.79 9.43
CA ASP A 178 15.69 9.21 10.67
C ASP A 178 16.71 9.49 11.79
N ALA A 179 17.99 9.61 11.44
CA ALA A 179 19.04 9.98 12.38
C ALA A 179 18.93 11.46 12.77
N TYR A 180 19.11 11.76 14.05
CA TYR A 180 19.00 13.12 14.58
C TYR A 180 20.13 14.02 14.07
N ALA A 181 19.80 15.23 13.65
CA ALA A 181 20.76 16.25 13.30
C ALA A 181 21.37 16.89 14.55
N LYS A 182 22.48 17.63 14.38
CA LYS A 182 23.04 18.41 15.47
C LYS A 182 22.06 19.54 15.86
N GLY A 183 21.73 19.62 17.14
CA GLY A 183 20.79 20.60 17.68
C GLY A 183 19.38 20.08 17.87
N ASP A 184 19.05 18.90 17.37
CA ASP A 184 17.75 18.26 17.61
C ASP A 184 17.55 18.00 19.10
N LYS A 185 16.31 18.17 19.55
CA LYS A 185 15.92 18.08 20.95
C LYS A 185 15.01 16.88 21.16
N VAL A 186 15.23 16.14 22.24
CA VAL A 186 14.38 15.02 22.63
C VAL A 186 14.19 14.92 24.14
N SER A 187 13.08 14.30 24.55
CA SER A 187 12.86 13.81 25.91
C SER A 187 13.21 12.33 25.99
N HIS A 188 14.00 11.94 26.99
CA HIS A 188 14.31 10.53 27.26
C HIS A 188 14.52 10.28 28.75
N ASN A 189 13.90 9.24 29.30
CA ASN A 189 13.96 8.87 30.72
C ASN A 189 13.66 10.04 31.68
N GLY A 190 12.68 10.88 31.33
CA GLY A 190 12.26 12.04 32.14
C GLY A 190 13.23 13.22 32.12
N LYS A 191 14.19 13.23 31.20
CA LYS A 191 15.17 14.30 31.00
C LYS A 191 15.11 14.82 29.57
N HIS A 192 15.61 16.04 29.38
CA HIS A 192 15.70 16.69 28.07
C HIS A 192 17.12 16.64 27.53
N TRP A 193 17.28 16.41 26.24
CA TRP A 193 18.57 16.17 25.60
C TRP A 193 18.66 16.89 24.25
N THR A 194 19.80 17.52 24.00
CA THR A 194 20.11 18.14 22.70
C THR A 194 21.22 17.37 22.01
N SER A 195 20.99 16.96 20.76
CA SER A 195 21.99 16.27 19.95
C SER A 195 23.16 17.22 19.65
N THR A 196 24.38 16.71 19.75
CA THR A 196 25.65 17.43 19.51
C THR A 196 26.34 16.99 18.23
N ALA A 197 25.81 15.96 17.56
CA ALA A 197 26.35 15.38 16.34
C ALA A 197 25.27 15.31 15.25
N ASP A 198 25.69 15.47 14.00
CA ASP A 198 24.84 15.18 12.85
C ASP A 198 24.75 13.67 12.62
N ALA A 199 23.60 13.21 12.11
CA ALA A 199 23.28 11.80 11.91
C ALA A 199 23.46 10.95 13.19
N ASN A 200 23.02 11.49 14.33
CA ASN A 200 23.10 10.83 15.62
C ASN A 200 22.03 9.73 15.75
N VAL A 201 22.50 8.49 15.87
CA VAL A 201 21.67 7.29 16.03
C VAL A 201 21.75 6.67 17.42
N TRP A 202 22.51 7.28 18.34
CA TRP A 202 22.74 6.73 19.67
C TRP A 202 21.67 7.21 20.65
N GLU A 203 21.39 6.39 21.66
CA GLU A 203 20.46 6.74 22.74
C GLU A 203 20.99 7.92 23.60
N PRO A 204 20.11 8.84 24.05
CA PRO A 204 20.49 9.91 24.96
C PRO A 204 21.15 9.39 26.24
N GLY A 205 22.29 9.96 26.58
CA GLY A 205 23.16 9.50 27.67
C GLY A 205 24.28 8.54 27.25
N VAL A 206 24.27 8.02 26.01
CA VAL A 206 25.36 7.17 25.48
C VAL A 206 26.43 8.00 24.77
N TYR A 207 26.07 8.62 23.65
CA TYR A 207 27.00 9.41 22.83
C TYR A 207 26.25 10.48 22.05
N GLY A 208 26.90 11.63 21.85
CA GLY A 208 26.37 12.66 20.95
C GLY A 208 25.21 13.47 21.53
N TRP A 209 24.96 13.43 22.84
CA TRP A 209 23.88 14.19 23.48
C TRP A 209 24.41 15.03 24.66
N THR A 210 23.82 16.20 24.84
CA THR A 210 23.99 17.04 26.04
C THR A 210 22.65 17.12 26.77
N GLU A 211 22.61 16.75 28.05
CA GLU A 211 21.43 16.94 28.89
C GLU A 211 21.15 18.44 29.05
N ALA A 212 19.92 18.87 28.76
CA ALA A 212 19.47 20.22 29.01
C ALA A 212 19.20 20.39 30.51
N THR A 213 19.99 21.20 31.18
CA THR A 213 19.73 21.59 32.57
C THR A 213 18.53 22.52 32.65
N ALA A 214 17.59 22.19 33.54
CA ALA A 214 16.41 23.01 33.86
C ALA A 214 16.78 24.41 34.41
#